data_AF-A0A8H4UBQ7-F1
#
_entry.id   AF-A0A8H4UBQ7-F1
#
_cell.length_a   1.000
_cell.length_b   1.000
_cell.length_c   1.000
_cell.angle_alpha   90.00
_cell.angle_beta   90.00
_cell.angle_gamma   90.00
#
_symmetry.space_group_name_H-M   'P 1'
#
loop_
_entity.id
_entity.type
_entity.pdbx_description
1 polymer ?
#
loop_
_entity_poly.entity_id
_entity_poly.type
_entity_poly.pdbx_seq_one_letter_code
_entity_poly.pdbx_strand_id
1 'polypeptide(L)'
;MRLLSVSLLLGGLATLVHAQGFAELAAELPACGLKCVGAAIPSSPCDMTNSTCLCTDQTFAALTLECVTKSCTVKESLTMARIQNLACGVPVPSQQTTFKVNAIVACVIAEIAVILRVCSKLIILHKLGPDDYLIIVAGVATVPYLYLHCTLADLGFGLNIWDIQPFDNLYQLLKLFWIDQMMYSLHLYATKLSILFFLRSIFTSSVFKKWVTGVATFVALSGAATLFTTGLQCLPASFNWTGWDGESVGHCNDLNSQTYAFGALNMVCDIVILVMPLGELWKLQVRGRQKIQLFVMFSIGIIVTVFSIIRLPFLVNLGKTTNPTWEYVEVTIWSIWETELGMVCASLPAIRHLAKHMWPNAMRTIASVMSTGKSKDTGTDQSRSWGVSSLRDRSATDKKDYYELDERSLIGKEQEGGALKTTTTANQA
;
A
#
# COMPACT_ATOMS: atom_id res chain seq x y z
N MET A 1 -2.52 -4.34 -17.45
CA MET A 1 -3.50 -5.44 -17.59
C MET A 1 -4.85 -4.85 -17.20
N ARG A 2 -5.63 -4.39 -18.18
CA ARG A 2 -6.91 -3.70 -18.00
C ARG A 2 -8.01 -4.75 -18.02
N LEU A 3 -8.71 -4.97 -16.90
CA LEU A 3 -10.00 -5.67 -16.84
C LEU A 3 -10.43 -5.66 -15.36
N LEU A 4 -11.27 -4.69 -14.97
CA LEU A 4 -12.29 -4.77 -13.92
C LEU A 4 -12.88 -3.36 -13.70
N SER A 5 -13.72 -2.93 -14.64
CA SER A 5 -14.58 -1.76 -14.45
C SER A 5 -15.77 -1.88 -15.41
N VAL A 6 -16.68 -2.80 -15.08
CA VAL A 6 -18.02 -2.86 -15.68
C VAL A 6 -18.99 -2.95 -14.52
N SER A 7 -19.74 -1.86 -14.29
CA SER A 7 -21.17 -1.82 -13.94
C SER A 7 -21.50 -0.60 -13.07
N LEU A 8 -21.82 0.53 -13.71
CA LEU A 8 -23.05 1.29 -13.44
C LEU A 8 -23.19 2.40 -14.48
N LEU A 9 -23.83 2.04 -15.60
CA LEU A 9 -24.48 2.96 -16.53
C LEU A 9 -25.89 3.22 -15.99
N LEU A 10 -26.19 4.47 -15.64
CA LEU A 10 -27.44 5.18 -15.97
C LEU A 10 -27.47 6.52 -15.24
N GLY A 11 -27.51 7.60 -16.01
CA GLY A 11 -27.64 8.96 -15.49
C GLY A 11 -26.97 10.00 -16.38
N GLY A 12 -27.29 9.99 -17.67
CA GLY A 12 -26.89 11.07 -18.58
C GLY A 12 -27.57 12.36 -18.19
N LEU A 13 -26.80 13.28 -17.63
CA LEU A 13 -26.99 14.72 -17.75
C LEU A 13 -25.64 15.26 -18.17
N ALA A 14 -25.45 15.40 -19.48
CA ALA A 14 -24.42 16.28 -20.00
C ALA A 14 -24.80 17.69 -19.51
N THR A 15 -24.20 18.12 -18.40
CA THR A 15 -24.13 19.54 -18.09
C THR A 15 -23.39 20.16 -19.26
N LEU A 16 -24.11 20.91 -20.10
CA LEU A 16 -23.50 21.88 -20.99
C LEU A 16 -22.75 22.86 -20.10
N VAL A 17 -21.48 22.57 -19.83
CA VAL A 17 -20.54 23.58 -19.37
C VAL A 17 -20.52 24.59 -20.51
N HIS A 18 -21.16 25.74 -20.32
CA HIS A 18 -20.98 26.85 -21.23
C HIS A 18 -19.48 27.16 -21.19
N ALA A 19 -18.80 27.03 -22.33
CA ALA A 19 -17.48 27.62 -22.48
C ALA A 19 -17.67 29.13 -22.27
N GLN A 20 -17.29 29.62 -21.09
CA GLN A 20 -17.29 31.06 -20.84
C GLN A 20 -16.23 31.65 -21.77
N GLY A 21 -16.57 32.67 -22.54
CA GLY A 21 -15.62 33.27 -23.47
C GLY A 21 -14.43 33.88 -22.72
N PHE A 22 -13.25 33.96 -23.34
CA PHE A 22 -12.10 34.68 -22.74
C PHE A 22 -12.46 36.10 -22.30
N ALA A 23 -13.45 36.73 -22.94
CA ALA A 23 -13.97 38.06 -22.59
C ALA A 23 -14.71 38.10 -21.23
N GLU A 24 -15.37 37.01 -20.81
CA GLU A 24 -16.05 36.94 -19.51
C GLU A 24 -15.05 36.67 -18.37
N LEU A 25 -14.02 35.87 -18.63
CA LEU A 25 -12.94 35.58 -17.65
C LEU A 25 -11.81 36.63 -17.67
N ALA A 26 -11.82 37.58 -18.61
CA ALA A 26 -10.83 38.65 -18.68
C ALA A 26 -10.79 39.51 -17.41
N ALA A 27 -11.90 39.60 -16.68
CA ALA A 27 -11.98 40.31 -15.41
C ALA A 27 -11.25 39.59 -14.26
N GLU A 28 -11.05 38.27 -14.36
CA GLU A 28 -10.32 37.45 -13.39
C GLU A 28 -8.84 37.28 -13.75
N LEU A 29 -8.42 37.76 -14.93
CA LEU A 29 -7.04 37.64 -15.40
C LEU A 29 -6.09 38.54 -14.56
N PRO A 30 -4.95 38.01 -14.11
CA PRO A 30 -3.93 38.83 -13.50
C PRO A 30 -3.33 39.80 -14.52
N ALA A 31 -2.88 40.97 -14.05
CA ALA A 31 -2.32 42.03 -14.90
C ALA A 31 -1.11 41.54 -15.72
N CYS A 32 -0.30 40.62 -15.18
CA CYS A 32 0.79 39.99 -15.92
C CYS A 32 0.28 39.13 -17.08
N GLY A 33 -0.76 38.33 -16.85
CA GLY A 33 -1.40 37.50 -17.86
C GLY A 33 -1.93 38.28 -19.05
N LEU A 34 -2.58 39.43 -18.79
CA LEU A 34 -3.08 40.32 -19.83
C LEU A 34 -1.97 40.87 -20.73
N LYS A 35 -0.79 41.21 -20.16
CA LYS A 35 0.36 41.66 -20.94
C LYS A 35 0.90 40.56 -21.85
N CYS A 36 0.99 39.34 -21.35
CA CYS A 36 1.50 38.21 -22.13
C CYS A 36 0.55 37.79 -23.24
N VAL A 37 -0.75 37.71 -22.96
CA VAL A 37 -1.78 37.46 -23.99
C VAL A 37 -1.76 38.59 -25.03
N GLY A 38 -1.73 39.85 -24.57
CA GLY A 38 -1.57 41.05 -25.41
C GLY A 38 -0.41 40.99 -26.40
N ALA A 39 0.74 40.48 -25.94
CA ALA A 39 1.94 40.34 -26.76
C ALA A 39 1.88 39.15 -27.75
N ALA A 40 1.12 38.10 -27.42
CA ALA A 40 1.03 36.89 -28.25
C ALA A 40 -0.01 37.00 -29.38
N ILE A 41 -1.10 37.75 -29.18
CA ILE A 41 -2.21 37.89 -30.16
C ILE A 41 -1.73 38.32 -31.55
N PRO A 42 -0.86 39.34 -31.73
CA PRO A 42 -0.48 39.81 -33.05
C PRO A 42 0.26 38.75 -33.89
N SER A 43 0.79 37.72 -33.24
CA SER A 43 1.47 36.59 -33.88
C SER A 43 0.54 35.39 -34.12
N SER A 44 -0.69 35.43 -33.61
CA SER A 44 -1.73 34.43 -33.86
C SER A 44 -2.62 34.85 -35.04
N PRO A 45 -3.13 33.92 -35.85
CA PRO A 45 -4.14 34.20 -36.88
C PRO A 45 -5.55 34.37 -36.30
N CYS A 46 -5.71 34.27 -34.98
CA CYS A 46 -6.99 34.25 -34.29
C CYS A 46 -7.39 35.65 -33.78
N ASP A 47 -8.69 35.96 -33.83
CA ASP A 47 -9.24 37.14 -33.15
C ASP A 47 -9.44 36.86 -31.65
N MET A 48 -9.34 37.89 -30.81
CA MET A 48 -9.46 37.82 -29.35
C MET A 48 -10.82 37.35 -28.86
N THR A 49 -11.85 37.53 -29.69
CA THR A 49 -13.22 37.08 -29.40
C THR A 49 -13.46 35.63 -29.77
N ASN A 50 -12.59 35.02 -30.58
CA ASN A 50 -12.71 33.64 -31.05
C ASN A 50 -11.93 32.68 -30.13
N SER A 51 -12.56 32.33 -28.99
CA SER A 51 -11.98 31.42 -28.00
C SER A 51 -11.57 30.06 -28.58
N THR A 52 -12.39 29.48 -29.46
CA THR A 52 -12.09 28.18 -30.09
C THR A 52 -10.81 28.21 -30.91
N CYS A 53 -10.57 29.30 -31.67
CA CYS A 53 -9.35 29.47 -32.46
C CYS A 53 -8.12 29.57 -31.55
N LEU A 54 -8.17 30.45 -30.55
CA LEU A 54 -7.08 30.66 -29.59
C LEU A 54 -6.70 29.39 -28.82
N CYS A 55 -7.69 28.58 -28.44
CA CYS A 55 -7.48 27.32 -27.73
C CYS A 55 -6.79 26.23 -28.58
N THR A 56 -6.86 26.34 -29.91
CA THR A 56 -6.24 25.37 -30.84
C THR A 56 -4.92 25.86 -31.42
N ASP A 57 -4.58 27.14 -31.26
CA ASP A 57 -3.35 27.70 -31.79
C ASP A 57 -2.15 27.40 -30.89
N GLN A 58 -1.28 26.52 -31.38
CA GLN A 58 -0.03 26.13 -30.71
C GLN A 58 0.97 27.28 -30.61
N THR A 59 0.97 28.22 -31.57
CA THR A 59 1.89 29.36 -31.58
C THR A 59 1.52 30.34 -30.47
N PHE A 60 0.24 30.67 -30.38
CA PHE A 60 -0.31 31.47 -29.29
C PHE A 60 -0.04 30.82 -27.92
N ALA A 61 -0.30 29.51 -27.79
CA ALA A 61 -0.06 28.79 -26.53
C ALA A 61 1.42 28.80 -26.12
N ALA A 62 2.34 28.56 -27.07
CA ALA A 62 3.77 28.54 -26.81
C ALA A 62 4.33 29.92 -26.41
N LEU A 63 3.97 30.98 -27.15
CA LEU A 63 4.41 32.35 -26.87
C LEU A 63 3.85 32.86 -25.54
N THR A 64 2.58 32.56 -25.25
CA THR A 64 1.95 32.92 -23.98
C THR A 64 2.63 32.20 -22.82
N LEU A 65 2.88 30.90 -22.94
CA LEU A 65 3.58 30.12 -21.92
C LEU A 65 5.01 30.65 -21.67
N GLU A 66 5.75 30.98 -22.73
CA GLU A 66 7.10 31.53 -22.61
C GLU A 66 7.09 32.89 -21.88
N CYS A 67 6.16 33.78 -22.22
CA CYS A 67 6.03 35.07 -21.55
C CYS A 67 5.63 34.92 -20.07
N VAL A 68 4.64 34.06 -19.79
CA VAL A 68 4.10 33.85 -18.44
C VAL A 68 5.16 33.26 -17.52
N THR A 69 5.92 32.27 -17.98
CA THR A 69 6.99 31.63 -17.19
C THR A 69 8.14 32.58 -16.86
N LYS A 70 8.39 33.59 -17.70
CA LYS A 70 9.45 34.59 -17.48
C LYS A 70 9.00 35.80 -16.66
N SER A 71 7.73 36.20 -16.79
CA SER A 71 7.29 37.53 -16.34
C SER A 71 6.28 37.51 -15.19
N CYS A 72 5.62 36.37 -14.95
CA CYS A 72 4.55 36.26 -13.94
C CYS A 72 4.98 35.41 -12.75
N THR A 73 4.33 35.62 -11.61
CA THR A 73 4.48 34.77 -10.43
C THR A 73 3.87 33.38 -10.66
N VAL A 74 4.25 32.39 -9.85
CA VAL A 74 3.71 31.02 -9.99
C VAL A 74 2.19 30.99 -9.73
N LYS A 75 1.70 31.78 -8.77
CA LYS A 75 0.26 31.91 -8.49
C LYS A 75 -0.50 32.47 -9.69
N GLU A 76 0.05 33.49 -10.34
CA GLU A 76 -0.54 34.06 -11.56
C GLU A 76 -0.49 33.08 -12.73
N SER A 77 0.60 32.32 -12.89
CA SER A 77 0.71 31.33 -13.97
C SER A 77 -0.28 30.18 -13.82
N LEU A 78 -0.51 29.69 -12.59
CA LEU A 78 -1.54 28.70 -12.29
C LEU A 78 -2.95 29.26 -12.51
N THR A 79 -3.20 30.50 -12.10
CA THR A 79 -4.49 31.18 -12.35
C THR A 79 -4.75 31.31 -13.85
N MET A 80 -3.73 31.69 -14.63
CA MET A 80 -3.79 31.74 -16.09
C MET A 80 -4.09 30.37 -16.70
N ALA A 81 -3.41 29.31 -16.24
CA ALA A 81 -3.65 27.95 -16.73
C ALA A 81 -5.10 27.49 -16.46
N ARG A 82 -5.64 27.78 -15.27
CA ARG A 82 -7.06 27.52 -14.95
C ARG A 82 -8.00 28.28 -15.88
N ILE A 83 -7.81 29.60 -15.99
CA ILE A 83 -8.69 30.45 -16.81
C ILE A 83 -8.64 30.01 -18.27
N GLN A 84 -7.46 29.70 -18.81
CA GLN A 84 -7.32 29.18 -20.16
C GLN A 84 -8.11 27.88 -20.33
N ASN A 85 -7.99 26.93 -19.41
CA ASN A 85 -8.75 25.67 -19.48
C ASN A 85 -10.26 25.90 -19.44
N LEU A 86 -10.74 26.79 -18.56
CA LEU A 86 -12.17 27.14 -18.46
C LEU A 86 -12.67 27.84 -19.72
N ALA A 87 -11.88 28.77 -20.28
CA ALA A 87 -12.22 29.50 -21.50
C ALA A 87 -12.26 28.58 -22.73
N CYS A 88 -11.43 27.53 -22.73
CA CYS A 88 -11.43 26.49 -23.75
C CYS A 88 -12.51 25.41 -23.54
N GLY A 89 -13.36 25.54 -22.51
CA GLY A 89 -14.40 24.57 -22.19
C GLY A 89 -13.86 23.20 -21.78
N VAL A 90 -12.60 23.13 -21.31
CA VAL A 90 -12.00 21.89 -20.80
C VAL A 90 -12.68 21.57 -19.47
N PRO A 91 -13.37 20.42 -19.33
CA PRO A 91 -14.02 20.07 -18.09
C PRO A 91 -12.97 19.84 -17.00
N VAL A 92 -13.22 20.30 -15.78
CA VAL A 92 -12.35 20.05 -14.62
C VAL A 92 -12.46 18.56 -14.27
N PRO A 93 -11.46 17.73 -14.58
CA PRO A 93 -11.53 16.32 -14.28
C PRO A 93 -11.28 16.13 -12.77
N SER A 94 -11.96 15.16 -12.15
CA SER A 94 -11.81 14.88 -10.71
C SER A 94 -11.58 13.39 -10.46
N GLN A 95 -10.53 13.07 -9.70
CA GLN A 95 -10.23 11.74 -9.17
C GLN A 95 -10.48 11.61 -7.66
N GLN A 96 -10.99 12.67 -7.01
CA GLN A 96 -11.17 12.73 -5.56
C GLN A 96 -12.03 11.59 -5.02
N THR A 97 -13.17 11.30 -5.68
CA THR A 97 -14.07 10.22 -5.26
C THR A 97 -13.41 8.86 -5.38
N THR A 98 -12.72 8.60 -6.48
CA THR A 98 -11.99 7.34 -6.71
C THR A 98 -10.93 7.13 -5.64
N PHE A 99 -10.18 8.19 -5.30
CA PHE A 99 -9.19 8.15 -4.25
C PHE A 99 -9.80 7.84 -2.87
N LYS A 100 -10.84 8.58 -2.47
CA LYS A 100 -11.53 8.38 -1.18
C LYS A 100 -12.09 6.96 -1.04
N VAL A 101 -12.76 6.45 -2.07
CA VAL A 101 -13.35 5.12 -2.05
C VAL A 101 -12.26 4.06 -1.87
N ASN A 102 -11.15 4.16 -2.61
CA ASN A 102 -10.03 3.22 -2.45
C ASN A 102 -9.42 3.28 -1.05
N ALA A 103 -9.19 4.47 -0.52
CA ALA A 103 -8.65 4.67 0.83
C ALA A 103 -9.55 4.03 1.90
N ILE A 104 -10.85 4.33 1.88
CA ILE A 104 -11.83 3.79 2.82
C ILE A 104 -11.89 2.26 2.73
N VAL A 105 -12.02 1.71 1.52
CA VAL A 105 -12.14 0.26 1.32
C VAL A 105 -10.90 -0.46 1.83
N ALA A 106 -9.70 0.01 1.47
CA ALA A 106 -8.46 -0.63 1.89
C ALA A 106 -8.27 -0.60 3.41
N CYS A 107 -8.47 0.56 4.05
CA CYS A 107 -8.34 0.73 5.51
C CYS A 107 -9.36 -0.12 6.27
N VAL A 108 -10.62 -0.17 5.82
CA VAL A 108 -11.66 -0.98 6.47
C VAL A 108 -11.32 -2.47 6.40
N ILE A 109 -10.80 -2.96 5.26
CA ILE A 109 -10.39 -4.35 5.12
C ILE A 109 -9.23 -4.68 6.09
N ALA A 110 -8.25 -3.80 6.20
CA ALA A 110 -7.13 -3.99 7.12
C ALA A 110 -7.57 -3.96 8.59
N GLU A 111 -8.41 -3.01 9.00
CA GLU A 111 -8.96 -2.92 10.35
C GLU A 111 -9.70 -4.20 10.75
N ILE A 112 -10.57 -4.71 9.88
CA ILE A 112 -11.27 -5.98 10.10
C ILE A 112 -10.25 -7.12 10.32
N ALA A 113 -9.18 -7.16 9.51
CA ALA A 113 -8.16 -8.19 9.65
C ALA A 113 -7.38 -8.09 10.98
N VAL A 114 -7.02 -6.87 11.42
CA VAL A 114 -6.35 -6.62 12.69
C VAL A 114 -7.25 -6.99 13.86
N ILE A 115 -8.52 -6.58 13.85
CA ILE A 115 -9.50 -6.94 14.89
C ILE A 115 -9.64 -8.46 14.99
N LEU A 116 -9.80 -9.15 13.86
CA LEU A 116 -9.89 -10.62 13.85
C LEU A 116 -8.62 -11.28 14.39
N ARG A 117 -7.44 -10.73 14.09
CA ARG A 117 -6.17 -11.20 14.65
C ARG A 117 -6.12 -11.05 16.16
N VAL A 118 -6.47 -9.87 16.68
CA VAL A 118 -6.46 -9.59 18.14
C VAL A 118 -7.45 -10.50 18.85
N CYS A 119 -8.68 -10.62 18.35
CA CYS A 119 -9.69 -11.54 18.86
C CYS A 119 -9.17 -13.00 18.88
N SER A 120 -8.52 -13.46 17.81
CA SER A 120 -7.94 -14.81 17.75
C SER A 120 -6.89 -15.06 18.85
N LYS A 121 -6.00 -14.09 19.05
CA LYS A 121 -4.90 -14.20 20.01
C LYS A 121 -5.38 -14.11 21.45
N LEU A 122 -6.31 -13.19 21.75
CA LEU A 122 -6.84 -13.02 23.09
C LEU A 122 -7.77 -14.16 23.50
N ILE A 123 -8.70 -14.57 22.62
CA ILE A 123 -9.72 -15.58 22.96
C ILE A 123 -9.13 -16.99 22.98
N ILE A 124 -8.20 -17.29 22.07
CA ILE A 124 -7.70 -18.67 21.92
C ILE A 124 -6.35 -18.86 22.59
N LEU A 125 -5.39 -17.98 22.32
CA LEU A 125 -4.00 -18.16 22.73
C LEU A 125 -3.67 -17.51 24.08
N HIS A 126 -4.53 -16.61 24.58
CA HIS A 126 -4.40 -15.87 25.84
C HIS A 126 -3.02 -15.20 26.03
N LYS A 127 -2.28 -14.95 24.95
CA LYS A 127 -0.95 -14.34 24.94
C LYS A 127 -0.75 -13.51 23.68
N LEU A 128 -0.20 -12.31 23.85
CA LEU A 128 0.22 -11.42 22.76
C LEU A 128 1.74 -11.51 22.60
N GLY A 129 2.19 -11.72 21.36
CA GLY A 129 3.60 -11.66 20.99
C GLY A 129 4.07 -10.24 20.68
N PRO A 130 5.38 -10.00 20.59
CA PRO A 130 5.93 -8.71 20.14
C PRO A 130 5.45 -8.31 18.73
N ASP A 131 5.15 -9.28 17.86
CA ASP A 131 4.57 -9.06 16.53
C ASP A 131 3.13 -8.53 16.59
N ASP A 132 2.38 -8.90 17.64
CA ASP A 132 1.00 -8.46 17.86
C ASP A 132 0.94 -7.00 18.31
N TYR A 133 1.86 -6.55 19.16
CA TYR A 133 1.90 -5.14 19.58
C TYR A 133 2.18 -4.19 18.41
N LEU A 134 3.12 -4.55 17.53
CA LEU A 134 3.46 -3.72 16.37
C LEU A 134 2.27 -3.55 15.42
N ILE A 135 1.50 -4.61 15.17
CA ILE A 135 0.36 -4.55 14.26
C ILE A 135 -0.88 -3.89 14.89
N ILE A 136 -1.05 -3.99 16.21
CA ILE A 136 -2.08 -3.23 16.95
C ILE A 136 -1.78 -1.73 16.87
N VAL A 137 -0.52 -1.34 17.10
CA VAL A 137 -0.10 0.06 16.98
C VAL A 137 -0.31 0.57 15.55
N ALA A 138 0.01 -0.25 14.54
CA ALA A 138 -0.27 0.07 13.14
C ALA A 138 -1.77 0.23 12.87
N GLY A 139 -2.63 -0.68 13.35
CA GLY A 139 -4.09 -0.55 13.21
C GLY A 139 -4.64 0.73 13.84
N VAL A 140 -4.23 1.05 15.07
CA VAL A 140 -4.63 2.32 15.70
C VAL A 140 -4.16 3.53 14.88
N ALA A 141 -3.00 3.45 14.21
CA ALA A 141 -2.50 4.48 13.32
C ALA A 141 -3.21 4.54 11.95
N THR A 142 -3.93 3.48 11.54
CA THR A 142 -4.76 3.47 10.32
C THR A 142 -5.93 4.45 10.41
N VAL A 143 -6.49 4.69 11.60
CA VAL A 143 -7.60 5.65 11.79
C VAL A 143 -7.21 7.10 11.43
N PRO A 144 -6.15 7.70 12.00
CA PRO A 144 -5.71 9.03 11.59
C PRO A 144 -5.19 9.04 10.14
N TYR A 145 -4.66 7.92 9.64
CA TYR A 145 -4.23 7.80 8.24
C TYR A 145 -5.41 7.91 7.26
N LEU A 146 -6.52 7.22 7.55
CA LEU A 146 -7.75 7.33 6.76
C LEU A 146 -8.34 8.74 6.82
N TYR A 147 -8.35 9.37 7.99
CA TYR A 147 -8.81 10.75 8.15
C TYR A 147 -7.97 11.71 7.29
N LEU A 148 -6.64 11.51 7.26
CA LEU A 148 -5.72 12.28 6.44
C LEU A 148 -6.05 12.15 4.95
N HIS A 149 -6.31 10.94 4.43
CA HIS A 149 -6.69 10.73 3.02
C HIS A 149 -8.01 11.40 2.65
N CYS A 150 -9.02 11.28 3.51
CA CYS A 150 -10.30 11.97 3.29
C CYS A 150 -10.09 13.49 3.20
N THR A 151 -9.32 14.04 4.14
CA THR A 151 -9.00 15.48 4.20
C THR A 151 -8.18 15.93 2.99
N LEU A 152 -7.19 15.15 2.54
CA LEU A 152 -6.42 15.44 1.33
C LEU A 152 -7.32 15.57 0.10
N ALA A 153 -8.26 14.62 -0.06
CA ALA A 153 -9.20 14.67 -1.16
C ALA A 153 -10.17 15.86 -1.03
N ASP A 154 -10.63 16.20 0.17
CA ASP A 154 -11.46 17.41 0.40
C ASP A 154 -10.73 18.71 0.04
N LEU A 155 -9.42 18.78 0.27
CA LEU A 155 -8.59 19.94 -0.07
C LEU A 155 -8.27 20.05 -1.57
N GLY A 156 -8.58 19.04 -2.38
CA GLY A 156 -8.38 19.07 -3.83
C GLY A 156 -7.39 18.04 -4.38
N PHE A 157 -6.93 17.06 -3.58
CA PHE A 157 -6.05 16.01 -4.09
C PHE A 157 -6.78 15.15 -5.14
N GLY A 158 -6.21 15.06 -6.34
CA GLY A 158 -6.89 14.49 -7.51
C GLY A 158 -7.70 15.48 -8.34
N LEU A 159 -7.51 16.79 -8.13
CA LEU A 159 -7.75 17.83 -9.12
C LEU A 159 -6.41 18.27 -9.73
N ASN A 160 -6.46 18.97 -10.87
CA ASN A 160 -5.26 19.62 -11.37
C ASN A 160 -4.82 20.73 -10.42
N ILE A 161 -3.52 20.97 -10.33
CA ILE A 161 -2.94 21.94 -9.37
C ILE A 161 -3.51 23.35 -9.54
N TRP A 162 -3.81 23.75 -10.79
CA TRP A 162 -4.42 25.05 -11.10
C TRP A 162 -5.92 25.13 -10.76
N ASP A 163 -6.62 24.00 -10.60
CA ASP A 163 -8.04 23.97 -10.26
C ASP A 163 -8.30 24.09 -8.74
N ILE A 164 -7.25 23.93 -7.91
CA ILE A 164 -7.32 24.03 -6.45
C ILE A 164 -7.40 25.50 -6.03
N GLN A 165 -8.56 25.91 -5.53
CA GLN A 165 -8.80 27.26 -5.01
C GLN A 165 -9.59 27.21 -3.69
N PRO A 166 -9.34 28.15 -2.76
CA PRO A 166 -8.23 29.13 -2.74
C PRO A 166 -6.85 28.47 -2.63
N PHE A 167 -5.77 29.18 -2.99
CA PHE A 167 -4.40 28.66 -2.88
C PHE A 167 -4.00 28.26 -1.44
N ASP A 168 -4.68 28.76 -0.41
CA ASP A 168 -4.51 28.30 0.98
C ASP A 168 -4.76 26.79 1.13
N ASN A 169 -5.71 26.23 0.36
CA ASN A 169 -5.97 24.80 0.33
C ASN A 169 -4.76 24.03 -0.22
N LEU A 170 -4.03 24.61 -1.17
CA LEU A 170 -2.83 23.98 -1.75
C LEU A 170 -1.68 23.92 -0.71
N TYR A 171 -1.45 24.99 0.06
CA TYR A 171 -0.49 24.94 1.17
C TYR A 171 -0.86 23.87 2.20
N GLN A 172 -2.14 23.79 2.59
CA GLN A 172 -2.59 22.79 3.54
C GLN A 172 -2.49 21.37 2.97
N LEU A 173 -2.86 21.18 1.71
CA LEU A 173 -2.77 19.91 1.00
C LEU A 173 -1.32 19.41 0.95
N LEU A 174 -0.37 20.23 0.52
CA LEU A 174 1.04 19.84 0.43
C LEU A 174 1.63 19.53 1.81
N LYS A 175 1.22 20.27 2.85
CA LYS A 175 1.62 20.00 4.23
C LYS A 175 1.09 18.64 4.71
N LEU A 176 -0.19 18.35 4.47
CA LEU A 176 -0.78 17.06 4.83
C LEU A 176 -0.20 15.91 3.99
N PHE A 177 0.15 16.16 2.73
CA PHE A 177 0.77 15.17 1.85
C PHE A 177 2.18 14.80 2.33
N TRP A 178 2.95 15.76 2.85
CA TRP A 178 4.22 15.47 3.50
C TRP A 178 4.06 14.60 4.76
N ILE A 179 3.02 14.85 5.56
CA ILE A 179 2.67 14.00 6.72
C ILE A 179 2.24 12.60 6.25
N ASP A 180 1.50 12.51 5.14
CA ASP A 180 1.08 11.24 4.54
C ASP A 180 2.28 10.38 4.15
N GLN A 181 3.32 10.97 3.53
CA GLN A 181 4.57 10.27 3.20
C GLN A 181 5.28 9.68 4.43
N MET A 182 5.26 10.39 5.57
CA MET A 182 5.78 9.90 6.85
C MET A 182 4.97 8.73 7.38
N MET A 183 3.64 8.87 7.39
CA MET A 183 2.73 7.82 7.88
C MET A 183 2.80 6.56 7.00
N TYR A 184 2.85 6.72 5.68
CA TYR A 184 3.06 5.62 4.73
C TYR A 184 4.34 4.86 5.05
N SER A 185 5.46 5.56 5.22
CA SER A 185 6.75 4.94 5.54
C SER A 185 6.66 4.13 6.84
N LEU A 186 6.07 4.71 7.89
CA LEU A 186 5.89 4.04 9.17
C LEU A 186 5.06 2.75 9.03
N HIS A 187 3.91 2.81 8.36
CA HIS A 187 3.04 1.64 8.14
C HIS A 187 3.74 0.54 7.34
N LEU A 188 4.44 0.92 6.26
CA LEU A 188 5.13 0.00 5.37
C LEU A 188 6.22 -0.80 6.11
N TYR A 189 7.13 -0.10 6.80
CA TYR A 189 8.23 -0.75 7.50
C TYR A 189 7.76 -1.51 8.75
N ALA A 190 6.77 -0.99 9.50
CA ALA A 190 6.19 -1.70 10.64
C ALA A 190 5.55 -3.03 10.22
N THR A 191 4.83 -3.03 9.09
CA THR A 191 4.19 -4.24 8.54
C THR A 191 5.22 -5.29 8.13
N LYS A 192 6.28 -4.89 7.43
CA LYS A 192 7.38 -5.80 7.05
C LYS A 192 8.08 -6.39 8.28
N LEU A 193 8.32 -5.58 9.31
CA LEU A 193 8.90 -6.05 10.58
C LEU A 193 7.98 -7.04 11.28
N SER A 194 6.66 -6.80 11.32
CA SER A 194 5.69 -7.74 11.88
C SER A 194 5.73 -9.10 11.16
N ILE A 195 5.79 -9.11 9.83
CA ILE A 195 5.94 -10.34 9.02
C ILE A 195 7.25 -11.06 9.35
N LEU A 196 8.37 -10.34 9.44
CA LEU A 196 9.68 -10.94 9.77
C LEU A 196 9.71 -11.51 11.19
N PHE A 197 9.16 -10.82 12.19
CA PHE A 197 9.03 -11.36 13.55
C PHE A 197 8.15 -12.60 13.59
N PHE A 198 7.06 -12.59 12.82
CA PHE A 198 6.20 -13.75 12.68
C PHE A 198 6.94 -14.96 12.07
N LEU A 199 7.69 -14.76 10.97
CA LEU A 199 8.54 -15.79 10.36
C LEU A 199 9.59 -16.33 11.35
N ARG A 200 10.21 -15.45 12.14
CA ARG A 200 11.16 -15.87 13.20
C ARG A 200 10.50 -16.75 14.26
N SER A 201 9.21 -16.53 14.57
CA SER A 201 8.49 -17.33 15.58
C SER A 201 8.13 -18.74 15.09
N ILE A 202 7.76 -18.89 13.81
CA ILE A 202 7.32 -20.18 13.26
C ILE A 202 8.49 -21.15 13.09
N PHE A 203 9.56 -20.67 12.48
CA PHE A 203 10.65 -21.55 12.07
C PHE A 203 11.62 -21.75 13.22
N THR A 204 11.89 -23.02 13.56
CA THR A 204 12.76 -23.39 14.69
C THR A 204 14.25 -23.40 14.32
N SER A 205 14.58 -23.46 13.03
CA SER A 205 15.96 -23.47 12.53
C SER A 205 16.76 -22.24 12.99
N SER A 206 17.87 -22.48 13.71
CA SER A 206 18.73 -21.42 14.24
C SER A 206 19.40 -20.60 13.15
N VAL A 207 19.75 -21.24 12.02
CA VAL A 207 20.31 -20.57 10.84
C VAL A 207 19.28 -19.64 10.22
N PHE A 208 18.05 -20.12 10.04
CA PHE A 208 16.96 -19.30 9.49
C PHE A 208 16.65 -18.10 10.38
N LYS A 209 16.56 -18.29 11.71
CA LYS A 209 16.36 -17.19 12.67
C LYS A 209 17.44 -16.10 12.57
N LYS A 210 18.71 -16.48 12.35
CA LYS A 210 19.80 -15.51 12.15
C LYS A 210 19.59 -14.69 10.87
N TRP A 211 19.26 -15.34 9.75
CA TRP A 211 18.96 -14.65 8.48
C TRP A 211 17.77 -13.69 8.60
N VAL A 212 16.65 -14.15 9.17
CA VAL A 212 15.46 -13.32 9.41
C VAL A 212 15.80 -12.08 10.23
N THR A 213 16.63 -12.24 11.26
CA THR A 213 17.04 -11.12 12.14
C THR A 213 17.94 -10.14 11.41
N GLY A 214 18.86 -10.62 10.58
CA GLY A 214 19.68 -9.77 9.72
C GLY A 214 18.83 -8.92 8.78
N VAL A 215 17.86 -9.55 8.11
CA VAL A 215 16.93 -8.83 7.22
C VAL A 215 16.02 -7.88 8.00
N ALA A 216 15.50 -8.26 9.17
CA ALA A 216 14.72 -7.37 10.02
C ALA A 216 15.52 -6.14 10.46
N THR A 217 16.79 -6.32 10.80
CA THR A 217 17.69 -5.21 11.16
C THR A 217 17.90 -4.30 9.96
N PHE A 218 18.16 -4.86 8.77
CA PHE A 218 18.29 -4.08 7.54
C PHE A 218 17.02 -3.28 7.23
N VAL A 219 15.84 -3.92 7.28
CA VAL A 219 14.54 -3.27 7.05
C VAL A 219 14.28 -2.15 8.06
N ALA A 220 14.60 -2.36 9.34
CA ALA A 220 14.46 -1.34 10.38
C ALA A 220 15.39 -0.13 10.12
N LEU A 221 16.64 -0.38 9.75
CA LEU A 221 17.61 0.67 9.41
C LEU A 221 17.20 1.44 8.15
N SER A 222 16.74 0.72 7.10
CA SER A 222 16.20 1.35 5.89
C SER A 222 14.99 2.22 6.23
N GLY A 223 14.06 1.72 7.06
CA GLY A 223 12.89 2.50 7.47
C GLY A 223 13.25 3.75 8.27
N ALA A 224 14.20 3.66 9.21
CA ALA A 224 14.71 4.81 9.94
C ALA A 224 15.37 5.83 9.01
N ALA A 225 16.18 5.37 8.05
CA ALA A 225 16.83 6.23 7.06
C ALA A 225 15.79 6.93 6.15
N THR A 226 14.76 6.23 5.69
CA THR A 226 13.68 6.80 4.89
C THR A 226 12.87 7.83 5.68
N LEU A 227 12.49 7.54 6.93
CA LEU A 227 11.79 8.49 7.78
C LEU A 227 12.61 9.76 8.01
N PHE A 228 13.90 9.62 8.33
CA PHE A 228 14.77 10.77 8.56
C PHE A 228 14.99 11.60 7.30
N THR A 229 15.24 10.94 6.16
CA THR A 229 15.50 11.62 4.88
C THR A 229 14.25 12.34 4.38
N THR A 230 13.08 11.70 4.42
CA THR A 230 11.82 12.33 4.00
C THR A 230 11.37 13.41 4.99
N GLY A 231 11.66 13.24 6.29
CA GLY A 231 11.39 14.26 7.31
C GLY A 231 12.24 15.54 7.12
N LEU A 232 13.46 15.39 6.60
CA LEU A 232 14.40 16.48 6.33
C LEU A 232 14.65 16.71 4.84
N GLN A 233 13.71 16.31 3.98
CA GLN A 233 13.90 16.39 2.52
C GLN A 233 14.02 17.83 2.01
N CYS A 234 13.46 18.79 2.75
CA CYS A 234 13.59 20.22 2.49
C CYS A 234 14.01 20.98 3.75
N LEU A 235 14.86 22.00 3.57
CA LEU A 235 15.37 22.87 4.63
C LEU A 235 15.05 24.34 4.29
N PRO A 236 14.30 25.06 5.14
CA PRO A 236 13.58 24.58 6.33
C PRO A 236 12.44 23.61 5.98
N ALA A 237 11.97 22.80 6.93
CA ALA A 237 10.92 21.80 6.68
C ALA A 237 9.62 22.40 6.11
N SER A 238 9.33 23.68 6.41
CA SER A 238 8.21 24.43 5.84
C SER A 238 8.26 24.59 4.33
N PHE A 239 9.45 24.52 3.76
CA PHE A 239 9.65 24.62 2.32
C PHE A 239 8.99 23.47 1.54
N ASN A 240 8.67 22.34 2.18
CA ASN A 240 7.88 21.26 1.57
C ASN A 240 6.50 21.72 1.06
N TRP A 241 5.86 22.65 1.77
CA TRP A 241 4.52 23.13 1.41
C TRP A 241 4.48 24.58 0.99
N THR A 242 5.55 25.36 1.24
CA THR A 242 5.65 26.74 0.76
C THR A 242 6.51 26.92 -0.48
N GLY A 243 7.36 25.96 -0.83
CA GLY A 243 8.31 26.12 -1.95
C GLY A 243 7.66 26.20 -3.35
N TRP A 244 6.40 25.79 -3.49
CA TRP A 244 5.72 25.80 -4.79
C TRP A 244 5.42 27.20 -5.32
N ASP A 245 5.31 28.21 -4.46
CA ASP A 245 4.95 29.58 -4.85
C ASP A 245 6.13 30.39 -5.41
N GLY A 246 7.37 29.93 -5.19
CA GLY A 246 8.60 30.63 -5.56
C GLY A 246 8.90 31.87 -4.72
N GLU A 247 8.10 32.17 -3.69
CA GLU A 247 8.28 33.31 -2.77
C GLU A 247 9.14 32.91 -1.56
N SER A 248 9.09 31.64 -1.18
CA SER A 248 9.84 31.09 -0.06
C SER A 248 11.30 30.78 -0.43
N VAL A 249 12.23 31.03 0.50
CA VAL A 249 13.64 30.62 0.36
C VAL A 249 13.87 29.30 1.06
N GLY A 250 14.39 28.32 0.33
CA GLY A 250 14.75 27.01 0.85
C GLY A 250 15.37 26.13 -0.22
N HIS A 251 15.84 24.97 0.19
CA HIS A 251 16.37 23.97 -0.73
C HIS A 251 15.86 22.58 -0.32
N CYS A 252 15.47 21.79 -1.31
CA CYS A 252 15.16 20.39 -1.15
C CYS A 252 16.26 19.53 -1.77
N ASN A 253 16.43 18.32 -1.26
CA ASN A 253 17.19 17.31 -1.98
C ASN A 253 16.47 16.90 -3.29
N ASP A 254 17.12 16.06 -4.09
CA ASP A 254 16.48 15.50 -5.29
C ASP A 254 15.40 14.49 -4.89
N LEU A 255 14.17 14.99 -4.75
CA LEU A 255 12.99 14.21 -4.37
C LEU A 255 12.75 13.04 -5.33
N ASN A 256 13.06 13.21 -6.62
CA ASN A 256 12.89 12.14 -7.61
C ASN A 256 13.90 11.02 -7.33
N SER A 257 15.18 11.37 -7.21
CA SER A 257 16.25 10.42 -6.89
C SER A 257 15.99 9.68 -5.57
N GLN A 258 15.58 10.41 -4.53
CA GLN A 258 15.18 9.85 -3.24
C GLN A 258 14.04 8.82 -3.41
N THR A 259 12.99 9.18 -4.14
CA THR A 259 11.81 8.31 -4.34
C THR A 259 12.18 7.05 -5.11
N TYR A 260 13.07 7.12 -6.12
CA TYR A 260 13.56 5.92 -6.82
C TYR A 260 14.40 5.02 -5.91
N ALA A 261 15.32 5.60 -5.15
CA ALA A 261 16.20 4.83 -4.27
C ALA A 261 15.38 4.06 -3.22
N PHE A 262 14.43 4.73 -2.57
CA PHE A 262 13.57 4.09 -1.58
C PHE A 262 12.55 3.14 -2.21
N GLY A 263 12.01 3.47 -3.38
CA GLY A 263 11.13 2.57 -4.13
C GLY A 263 11.82 1.25 -4.51
N ALA A 264 13.06 1.33 -5.00
CA ALA A 264 13.86 0.16 -5.35
C ALA A 264 14.24 -0.68 -4.11
N LEU A 265 14.68 -0.03 -3.03
CA LEU A 265 14.98 -0.71 -1.76
C LEU A 265 13.76 -1.42 -1.19
N ASN A 266 12.59 -0.77 -1.24
CA ASN A 266 11.34 -1.35 -0.79
C ASN A 266 10.98 -2.61 -1.57
N MET A 267 11.04 -2.54 -2.90
CA MET A 267 10.79 -3.68 -3.79
C MET A 267 11.74 -4.86 -3.52
N VAL A 268 13.03 -4.58 -3.34
CA VAL A 268 14.02 -5.63 -2.99
C VAL A 268 13.66 -6.27 -1.65
N CYS A 269 13.26 -5.48 -0.65
CA CYS A 269 12.83 -6.01 0.64
C CYS A 269 11.60 -6.92 0.50
N ASP A 270 10.61 -6.55 -0.33
CA ASP A 270 9.43 -7.41 -0.58
C ASP A 270 9.82 -8.75 -1.18
N ILE A 271 10.67 -8.75 -2.20
CA ILE A 271 11.13 -9.98 -2.86
C ILE A 271 11.90 -10.86 -1.87
N VAL A 272 12.79 -10.27 -1.06
CA VAL A 272 13.58 -11.02 -0.06
C VAL A 272 12.67 -11.64 1.00
N ILE A 273 11.73 -10.88 1.57
CA ILE A 273 10.79 -11.38 2.58
C ILE A 273 9.94 -12.51 2.01
N LEU A 274 9.52 -12.38 0.76
CA LEU A 274 8.70 -13.36 0.05
C LEU A 274 9.47 -14.66 -0.21
N VAL A 275 10.67 -14.59 -0.78
CA VAL A 275 11.47 -15.77 -1.16
C VAL A 275 12.04 -16.51 0.05
N MET A 276 12.37 -15.79 1.12
CA MET A 276 13.03 -16.34 2.31
C MET A 276 12.40 -17.64 2.87
N PRO A 277 11.08 -17.72 3.16
CA PRO A 277 10.48 -18.94 3.71
C PRO A 277 10.43 -20.12 2.72
N LEU A 278 10.53 -19.88 1.39
CA LEU A 278 10.39 -20.95 0.38
C LEU A 278 11.49 -22.01 0.48
N GLY A 279 12.72 -21.60 0.77
CA GLY A 279 13.85 -22.51 0.88
C GLY A 279 13.70 -23.51 2.04
N GLU A 280 13.16 -23.04 3.17
CA GLU A 280 12.85 -23.90 4.32
C GLU A 280 11.60 -24.77 4.07
N LEU A 281 10.59 -24.21 3.41
CA LEU A 281 9.37 -24.91 3.00
C LEU A 281 9.64 -26.13 2.10
N TRP A 282 10.65 -26.06 1.23
CA TRP A 282 11.02 -27.16 0.34
C TRP A 282 11.73 -28.30 1.08
N LYS A 283 12.47 -27.98 2.14
CA LYS A 283 13.22 -28.96 2.94
C LYS A 283 12.36 -29.60 4.01
N LEU A 284 11.30 -28.93 4.45
CA LEU A 284 10.46 -29.37 5.55
C LEU A 284 9.31 -30.25 5.03
N GLN A 285 9.23 -31.51 5.48
CA GLN A 285 8.10 -32.41 5.23
C GLN A 285 6.87 -31.98 6.06
N VAL A 286 6.33 -30.82 5.74
CA VAL A 286 5.21 -30.23 6.48
C VAL A 286 3.90 -30.97 6.16
N ARG A 287 3.13 -31.36 7.19
CA ARG A 287 1.76 -31.89 7.03
C ARG A 287 0.94 -30.93 6.16
N GLY A 288 0.18 -31.45 5.19
CA GLY A 288 -0.48 -30.64 4.13
C GLY A 288 -1.33 -29.45 4.62
N ARG A 289 -1.82 -29.48 5.87
CA ARG A 289 -2.59 -28.38 6.48
C ARG A 289 -1.75 -27.12 6.83
N GLN A 290 -0.45 -27.26 7.09
CA GLN A 290 0.47 -26.14 7.33
C GLN A 290 1.02 -25.55 6.01
N LYS A 291 1.16 -26.38 4.96
CA LYS A 291 1.49 -25.92 3.60
C LYS A 291 0.47 -24.91 3.07
N ILE A 292 -0.82 -25.13 3.31
CA ILE A 292 -1.88 -24.21 2.85
C ILE A 292 -1.72 -22.80 3.45
N GLN A 293 -1.36 -22.70 4.74
CA GLN A 293 -1.18 -21.39 5.39
C GLN A 293 -0.06 -20.59 4.74
N LEU A 294 1.08 -21.25 4.52
CA LEU A 294 2.23 -20.64 3.87
C LEU A 294 1.93 -20.26 2.42
N PHE A 295 1.16 -21.07 1.70
CA PHE A 295 0.69 -20.74 0.35
C PHE A 295 -0.20 -19.50 0.32
N VAL A 296 -1.20 -19.39 1.21
CA VAL A 296 -2.11 -18.22 1.23
C VAL A 296 -1.34 -16.94 1.58
N MET A 297 -0.45 -16.98 2.57
CA MET A 297 0.41 -15.83 2.88
C MET A 297 1.31 -15.45 1.71
N PHE A 298 1.90 -16.44 1.05
CA PHE A 298 2.76 -16.22 -0.11
C PHE A 298 1.98 -15.62 -1.28
N SER A 299 0.75 -16.09 -1.54
CA SER A 299 -0.12 -15.52 -2.58
C SER A 299 -0.42 -14.04 -2.35
N ILE A 300 -0.75 -13.63 -1.12
CA ILE A 300 -0.96 -12.21 -0.82
C ILE A 300 0.36 -11.44 -0.90
N GLY A 301 1.47 -12.01 -0.42
CA GLY A 301 2.79 -11.39 -0.57
C GLY A 301 3.18 -11.15 -2.04
N ILE A 302 2.82 -12.05 -2.96
CA ILE A 302 3.03 -11.84 -4.41
C ILE A 302 2.20 -10.64 -4.88
N ILE A 303 0.93 -10.55 -4.50
CA ILE A 303 0.05 -9.44 -4.89
C ILE A 303 0.62 -8.11 -4.41
N VAL A 304 1.06 -8.02 -3.15
CA VAL A 304 1.71 -6.83 -2.60
C VAL A 304 2.96 -6.47 -3.40
N THR A 305 3.82 -7.45 -3.70
CA THR A 305 5.04 -7.24 -4.51
C THR A 305 4.71 -6.72 -5.92
N VAL A 306 3.64 -7.24 -6.54
CA VAL A 306 3.16 -6.77 -7.85
C VAL A 306 2.74 -5.31 -7.79
N PHE A 307 2.08 -4.87 -6.72
CA PHE A 307 1.74 -3.46 -6.53
C PHE A 307 3.00 -2.58 -6.41
N SER A 308 4.02 -3.03 -5.69
CA SER A 308 5.31 -2.33 -5.61
C SER A 308 5.97 -2.18 -6.99
N ILE A 309 5.89 -3.20 -7.85
CA ILE A 309 6.44 -3.18 -9.22
C ILE A 309 5.64 -2.25 -10.13
N ILE A 310 4.30 -2.34 -10.10
CA ILE A 310 3.42 -1.49 -10.92
C ILE A 310 3.63 -0.01 -10.62
N ARG A 311 4.02 0.33 -9.39
CA ARG A 311 4.27 1.71 -8.96
C ARG A 311 5.47 2.35 -9.66
N LEU A 312 6.55 1.60 -9.92
CA LEU A 312 7.83 2.14 -10.41
C LEU A 312 7.74 2.97 -11.71
N PRO A 313 7.05 2.53 -12.77
CA PRO A 313 6.90 3.33 -14.00
C PRO A 313 6.20 4.67 -13.79
N PHE A 314 5.26 4.76 -12.85
CA PHE A 314 4.58 6.01 -12.56
C PHE A 314 5.54 7.01 -11.90
N LEU A 315 6.39 6.55 -10.98
CA LEU A 315 7.46 7.39 -10.41
C LEU A 315 8.37 7.96 -11.51
N VAL A 316 8.66 7.17 -12.56
CA VAL A 316 9.47 7.61 -13.71
C VAL A 316 8.88 8.81 -14.44
N ASN A 317 7.57 8.80 -14.62
CA ASN A 317 6.87 9.86 -15.34
C ASN A 317 6.62 11.10 -14.47
N LEU A 318 6.44 10.92 -13.16
CA LEU A 318 6.23 11.99 -12.19
C LEU A 318 7.40 12.97 -12.09
N GLY A 319 8.64 12.52 -12.33
CA GLY A 319 9.80 13.42 -12.32
C GLY A 319 9.80 14.50 -13.42
N LYS A 320 8.83 14.44 -14.34
CA LYS A 320 8.70 15.35 -15.49
C LYS A 320 7.38 16.12 -15.54
N THR A 321 6.48 15.90 -14.57
CA THR A 321 5.13 16.49 -14.62
C THR A 321 5.08 17.91 -14.08
N THR A 322 4.24 18.73 -14.70
CA THR A 322 3.85 20.06 -14.23
C THR A 322 2.58 20.03 -13.36
N ASN A 323 1.95 18.86 -13.21
CA ASN A 323 0.68 18.70 -12.50
C ASN A 323 0.71 17.54 -11.48
N PRO A 324 1.47 17.70 -10.38
CA PRO A 324 1.68 16.62 -9.42
C PRO A 324 0.39 16.22 -8.68
N THR A 325 -0.51 17.14 -8.35
CA THR A 325 -1.72 16.83 -7.57
C THR A 325 -2.70 15.89 -8.27
N TRP A 326 -2.65 15.83 -9.60
CA TRP A 326 -3.46 14.94 -10.43
C TRP A 326 -2.77 13.59 -10.66
N GLU A 327 -1.48 13.59 -10.99
CA GLU A 327 -0.76 12.38 -11.39
C GLU A 327 -0.34 11.50 -10.20
N TYR A 328 -0.12 12.09 -9.02
CA TYR A 328 0.26 11.32 -7.82
C TYR A 328 -0.88 10.44 -7.28
N VAL A 329 -2.14 10.70 -7.66
CA VAL A 329 -3.31 9.96 -7.13
C VAL A 329 -3.16 8.46 -7.32
N GLU A 330 -2.80 8.01 -8.52
CA GLU A 330 -2.69 6.59 -8.83
C GLU A 330 -1.56 5.95 -7.99
N VAL A 331 -0.43 6.63 -7.86
CA VAL A 331 0.71 6.17 -7.04
C VAL A 331 0.34 6.07 -5.57
N THR A 332 -0.44 7.03 -5.05
CA THR A 332 -0.92 6.99 -3.66
C THR A 332 -1.92 5.86 -3.47
N ILE A 333 -2.85 5.61 -4.40
CA ILE A 333 -3.78 4.47 -4.35
C ILE A 333 -3.01 3.14 -4.26
N TRP A 334 -2.01 2.94 -5.12
CA TRP A 334 -1.18 1.73 -5.06
C TRP A 334 -0.43 1.60 -3.73
N SER A 335 0.05 2.72 -3.17
CA SER A 335 0.77 2.74 -1.89
C SER A 335 -0.14 2.44 -0.69
N ILE A 336 -1.40 2.88 -0.74
CA ILE A 336 -2.43 2.50 0.24
C ILE A 336 -2.67 0.99 0.16
N TRP A 337 -2.95 0.45 -1.02
CA TRP A 337 -3.20 -0.99 -1.17
C TRP A 337 -1.99 -1.86 -0.77
N GLU A 338 -0.77 -1.40 -1.03
CA GLU A 338 0.47 -2.06 -0.60
C GLU A 338 0.55 -2.18 0.93
N THR A 339 0.30 -1.08 1.65
CA THR A 339 0.38 -1.04 3.12
C THR A 339 -0.76 -1.82 3.77
N GLU A 340 -2.00 -1.57 3.36
CA GLU A 340 -3.20 -2.19 3.95
C GLU A 340 -3.26 -3.71 3.67
N LEU A 341 -2.94 -4.17 2.45
CA LEU A 341 -2.85 -5.62 2.19
C LEU A 341 -1.67 -6.28 2.88
N GLY A 342 -0.59 -5.54 3.11
CA GLY A 342 0.51 -6.00 3.94
C GLY A 342 0.03 -6.33 5.36
N MET A 343 -0.78 -5.46 5.97
CA MET A 343 -1.37 -5.69 7.29
C MET A 343 -2.33 -6.88 7.30
N VAL A 344 -3.14 -7.04 6.26
CA VAL A 344 -3.99 -8.22 6.07
C VAL A 344 -3.14 -9.48 5.99
N CYS A 345 -2.08 -9.48 5.19
CA CYS A 345 -1.15 -10.60 5.02
C CYS A 345 -0.51 -11.00 6.35
N ALA A 346 -0.03 -10.01 7.12
CA ALA A 346 0.51 -10.22 8.45
C ALA A 346 -0.54 -10.82 9.41
N SER A 347 -1.83 -10.53 9.23
CA SER A 347 -2.92 -10.98 10.11
C SER A 347 -3.50 -12.36 9.79
N LEU A 348 -3.33 -12.84 8.55
CA LEU A 348 -3.83 -14.14 8.08
C LEU A 348 -3.53 -15.35 9.00
N PRO A 349 -2.33 -15.51 9.59
CA PRO A 349 -2.02 -16.63 10.48
C PRO A 349 -2.99 -16.76 11.65
N ALA A 350 -3.26 -15.64 12.30
CA ALA A 350 -4.14 -15.59 13.46
C ALA A 350 -5.60 -15.78 13.05
N ILE A 351 -6.03 -15.15 11.94
CA ILE A 351 -7.41 -15.27 11.42
C ILE A 351 -7.74 -16.75 11.11
N ARG A 352 -6.81 -17.49 10.51
CA ARG A 352 -7.00 -18.93 10.23
C ARG A 352 -7.18 -19.74 11.51
N HIS A 353 -6.41 -19.44 12.55
CA HIS A 353 -6.53 -20.13 13.84
C HIS A 353 -7.93 -19.95 14.43
N LEU A 354 -8.48 -18.74 14.33
CA LEU A 354 -9.85 -18.41 14.73
C LEU A 354 -10.89 -19.17 13.91
N ALA A 355 -10.75 -19.15 12.58
CA ALA A 355 -11.67 -19.85 11.68
C ALA A 355 -11.72 -21.36 11.95
N LYS A 356 -10.59 -21.98 12.34
CA LYS A 356 -10.53 -23.40 12.71
C LYS A 356 -11.33 -23.69 13.98
N HIS A 357 -11.29 -22.79 14.95
CA HIS A 357 -11.89 -23.03 16.26
C HIS A 357 -13.37 -22.66 16.31
N MET A 358 -13.75 -21.54 15.68
CA MET A 358 -15.14 -21.04 15.66
C MET A 358 -16.00 -21.68 14.58
N TRP A 359 -15.44 -22.06 13.43
CA TRP A 359 -16.22 -22.55 12.28
C TRP A 359 -15.68 -23.87 11.70
N PRO A 360 -15.59 -24.95 12.50
CA PRO A 360 -15.06 -26.23 12.05
C PRO A 360 -15.80 -26.79 10.82
N ASN A 361 -17.08 -26.45 10.64
CA ASN A 361 -17.91 -26.91 9.53
C ASN A 361 -17.67 -26.13 8.22
N ALA A 362 -17.39 -24.82 8.26
CA ALA A 362 -17.13 -24.03 7.05
C ALA A 362 -15.74 -24.35 6.47
N MET A 363 -14.74 -24.58 7.34
CA MET A 363 -13.43 -25.05 6.92
C MET A 363 -13.47 -26.46 6.32
N ARG A 364 -14.38 -27.35 6.77
CA ARG A 364 -14.61 -28.65 6.11
C ARG A 364 -15.19 -28.46 4.70
N THR A 365 -16.13 -27.54 4.51
CA THR A 365 -16.71 -27.21 3.20
C THR A 365 -15.69 -26.61 2.23
N ILE A 366 -14.85 -25.68 2.70
CA ILE A 366 -13.78 -25.09 1.87
C ILE A 366 -12.73 -26.14 1.49
N ALA A 367 -12.39 -27.05 2.43
CA ALA A 367 -11.47 -28.15 2.17
C ALA A 367 -12.04 -29.19 1.18
N SER A 368 -13.34 -29.50 1.25
CA SER A 368 -13.99 -30.41 0.29
C SER A 368 -14.10 -29.80 -1.10
N VAL A 369 -14.38 -28.50 -1.21
CA VAL A 369 -14.39 -27.79 -2.52
C VAL A 369 -13.00 -27.79 -3.15
N MET A 370 -11.93 -27.56 -2.38
CA MET A 370 -10.56 -27.61 -2.89
C MET A 370 -10.07 -29.04 -3.23
N SER A 371 -10.54 -30.09 -2.57
CA SER A 371 -10.15 -31.47 -2.92
C SER A 371 -10.86 -32.01 -4.16
N THR A 372 -11.95 -31.37 -4.60
CA THR A 372 -12.73 -31.83 -5.77
C THR A 372 -12.03 -31.54 -7.10
N GLY A 373 -10.94 -30.75 -7.09
CA GLY A 373 -10.11 -30.47 -8.28
C GLY A 373 -9.12 -31.57 -8.67
N LYS A 374 -9.06 -32.71 -7.97
CA LYS A 374 -8.11 -33.79 -8.27
C LYS A 374 -8.74 -35.18 -8.18
N SER A 375 -9.69 -35.46 -9.08
CA SER A 375 -10.06 -36.85 -9.39
C SER A 375 -10.63 -36.94 -10.81
N LYS A 376 -9.74 -37.03 -11.80
CA LYS A 376 -10.00 -37.64 -13.11
C LYS A 376 -8.79 -38.49 -13.47
N ASP A 377 -8.98 -39.80 -13.35
CA ASP A 377 -8.65 -40.85 -14.32
C ASP A 377 -8.91 -42.19 -13.63
N THR A 378 -10.08 -42.79 -13.86
CA THR A 378 -10.32 -43.89 -14.83
C THR A 378 -9.53 -45.15 -14.51
N GLY A 379 -10.24 -46.10 -13.90
CA GLY A 379 -9.86 -47.50 -13.78
C GLY A 379 -11.15 -48.31 -13.69
N THR A 380 -11.60 -48.78 -14.84
CA THR A 380 -12.75 -49.66 -15.05
C THR A 380 -12.56 -51.00 -14.34
N ASP A 381 -13.72 -51.59 -14.04
CA ASP A 381 -14.01 -53.01 -13.98
C ASP A 381 -13.98 -53.81 -12.66
N GLN A 382 -15.16 -54.42 -12.48
CA GLN A 382 -15.50 -55.72 -11.92
C GLN A 382 -15.84 -55.88 -10.43
N SER A 383 -17.15 -56.08 -10.27
CA SER A 383 -17.86 -56.88 -9.29
C SER A 383 -17.11 -58.12 -8.78
N ARG A 384 -17.22 -58.38 -7.48
CA ARG A 384 -17.94 -59.54 -6.92
C ARG A 384 -17.89 -59.52 -5.38
N SER A 385 -18.99 -59.95 -4.80
CA SER A 385 -19.21 -60.11 -3.37
C SER A 385 -18.75 -61.48 -2.85
N TRP A 386 -18.70 -61.56 -1.51
CA TRP A 386 -18.68 -62.73 -0.60
C TRP A 386 -17.33 -63.24 -0.08
N GLY A 387 -17.28 -63.39 1.26
CA GLY A 387 -16.70 -64.59 1.88
C GLY A 387 -15.48 -64.43 2.80
N VAL A 388 -15.73 -64.25 4.10
CA VAL A 388 -15.24 -65.04 5.25
C VAL A 388 -13.72 -65.38 5.42
N SER A 389 -13.25 -64.98 6.61
CA SER A 389 -12.23 -65.55 7.52
C SER A 389 -10.74 -65.62 7.15
N SER A 390 -9.97 -65.05 8.09
CA SER A 390 -8.62 -65.37 8.55
C SER A 390 -7.56 -65.71 7.51
N LEU A 391 -6.45 -64.97 7.53
CA LEU A 391 -5.16 -65.54 7.93
C LEU A 391 -4.20 -64.41 8.31
N ARG A 392 -3.45 -64.73 9.35
CA ARG A 392 -2.36 -64.00 9.96
C ARG A 392 -1.24 -63.88 8.94
N ASP A 393 -0.88 -62.67 8.54
CA ASP A 393 0.42 -62.44 7.92
C ASP A 393 1.12 -61.22 8.49
N ARG A 394 2.38 -61.48 8.83
CA ARG A 394 3.22 -60.66 9.71
C ARG A 394 4.18 -59.91 8.78
N SER A 395 3.74 -58.77 8.27
CA SER A 395 4.61 -57.87 7.51
C SER A 395 4.99 -56.65 8.35
N ALA A 396 6.29 -56.60 8.66
CA ALA A 396 6.94 -55.50 9.35
C ALA A 396 6.72 -54.20 8.58
N THR A 397 5.86 -53.33 9.11
CA THR A 397 5.77 -51.95 8.66
C THR A 397 6.52 -51.08 9.65
N ASP A 398 7.67 -50.61 9.19
CA ASP A 398 8.44 -49.45 9.62
C ASP A 398 7.60 -48.47 10.48
N LYS A 399 7.69 -48.62 11.81
CA LYS A 399 7.24 -47.59 12.76
C LYS A 399 8.20 -46.41 12.62
N LYS A 400 7.92 -45.53 11.65
CA LYS A 400 8.43 -44.17 11.71
C LYS A 400 7.78 -43.50 12.91
N ASP A 401 8.52 -43.44 14.00
CA ASP A 401 8.23 -42.56 15.13
C ASP A 401 8.07 -41.14 14.57
N TYR A 402 6.83 -40.70 14.44
CA TYR A 402 6.52 -39.31 14.20
C TYR A 402 6.93 -38.56 15.46
N TYR A 403 7.94 -37.70 15.36
CA TYR A 403 8.11 -36.64 16.33
C TYR A 403 6.84 -35.77 16.25
N GLU A 404 5.93 -35.95 17.20
CA GLU A 404 4.90 -34.97 17.48
C GLU A 404 5.62 -33.66 17.79
N LEU A 405 5.51 -32.69 16.88
CA LEU A 405 5.77 -31.30 17.19
C LEU A 405 4.73 -30.90 18.23
N ASP A 406 5.12 -31.02 19.50
CA ASP A 406 4.38 -30.53 20.66
C ASP A 406 3.91 -29.10 20.35
N GLU A 407 2.60 -28.84 20.49
CA GLU A 407 1.98 -27.52 20.27
C GLU A 407 2.65 -26.44 21.14
N ARG A 408 3.39 -26.87 22.18
CA ARG A 408 4.28 -26.07 23.01
C ARG A 408 5.46 -25.43 22.27
N SER A 409 5.85 -25.91 21.08
CA SER A 409 6.92 -25.30 20.27
C SER A 409 6.49 -24.03 19.53
N LEU A 410 5.18 -23.76 19.46
CA LEU A 410 4.62 -22.45 19.07
C LEU A 410 4.72 -21.42 20.21
N ILE A 411 5.11 -21.87 21.41
CA ILE A 411 5.33 -21.04 22.59
C ILE A 411 6.85 -20.83 22.67
N GLY A 412 7.30 -19.61 22.37
CA GLY A 412 8.69 -19.22 22.60
C GLY A 412 9.08 -19.54 24.05
N LYS A 413 10.04 -20.45 24.24
CA LYS A 413 10.71 -20.63 25.53
C LYS A 413 11.76 -19.54 25.69
N GLU A 414 11.60 -18.74 26.73
CA GLU A 414 12.71 -18.06 27.38
C GLU A 414 12.83 -18.58 28.82
N GLN A 415 14.06 -18.66 29.31
CA GLN A 415 14.54 -19.50 30.41
C GLN A 415 13.90 -19.15 31.77
N GLU A 416 13.34 -20.14 32.45
CA GLU A 416 13.13 -20.06 33.90
C GLU A 416 14.45 -20.40 34.62
N GLY A 417 14.88 -19.47 35.46
CA GLY A 417 16.05 -19.57 36.31
C GLY A 417 16.00 -20.73 37.29
N GLY A 418 17.17 -21.28 37.58
CA GLY A 418 17.35 -22.35 38.55
C GLY A 418 16.95 -21.92 39.96
N ALA A 419 15.92 -22.57 40.50
CA ALA A 419 15.61 -22.56 41.91
C ALA A 419 16.29 -23.76 42.60
N LEU A 420 17.13 -23.39 43.57
CA LEU A 420 17.91 -24.16 44.52
C LEU A 420 17.08 -25.30 45.18
N LYS A 421 17.57 -26.56 45.10
CA LYS A 421 17.08 -27.67 45.94
C LYS A 421 17.79 -27.62 47.29
N THR A 422 17.06 -27.20 48.33
CA THR A 422 17.47 -27.37 49.72
C THR A 422 17.10 -28.78 50.19
N THR A 423 18.10 -29.65 50.30
CA THR A 423 17.96 -30.98 50.90
C THR A 423 17.88 -30.83 52.41
N THR A 424 16.72 -31.16 53.00
CA THR A 424 16.58 -31.35 54.44
C THR A 424 16.74 -32.84 54.73
N THR A 425 17.89 -33.24 55.26
CA THR A 425 18.09 -34.54 55.92
C THR A 425 18.13 -34.32 57.43
N ALA A 426 17.13 -34.87 58.11
CA ALA A 426 17.15 -35.08 59.54
C ALA A 426 17.88 -36.38 59.89
N ASN A 427 18.46 -36.39 61.10
CA ASN A 427 18.83 -37.50 61.97
C ASN A 427 20.27 -38.09 61.91
N GLN A 428 20.95 -37.91 63.07
CA GLN A 428 21.63 -38.91 63.92
C GLN A 428 23.05 -38.53 64.37
N ALA A 429 23.24 -38.67 65.70
CA ALA A 429 24.42 -38.53 66.57
C ALA A 429 24.76 -37.11 67.05
#